data_AF-A0A849GWB9-F1
#
_entry.id   AF-A0A849GWB9-F1
#
_cell.length_a   1.000
_cell.length_b   1.000
_cell.length_c   1.000
_cell.angle_alpha   90.00
_cell.angle_beta   90.00
_cell.angle_gamma   90.00
#
_symmetry.space_group_name_H-M   'P 1'
#
loop_
_entity.id
_entity.type
_entity.pdbx_description
1 polymer ?
#
loop_
_entity_poly.entity_id
_entity_poly.type
_entity_poly.pdbx_seq_one_letter_code
_entity_poly.pdbx_strand_id
1 'polypeptide(L)' 'MAEILNTTGRFLLVLLLAGASGCASVEPWVKPYERDRLADPIMLLNADPVSSAYMQHVFESREGARGGEGAAGGGCGCN' A
#
# COMPACT_ATOMS: atom_id res chain seq x y z
N MET A 1 -28.95 -31.58 18.36
CA MET A 1 -28.44 -30.38 19.04
C MET A 1 -26.91 -30.40 19.20
N ALA A 2 -26.30 -31.50 19.66
CA ALA A 2 -24.84 -31.63 19.78
C ALA A 2 -24.09 -31.51 18.43
N GLU A 3 -24.61 -32.10 17.35
CA GLU A 3 -24.03 -32.02 16.00
C GLU A 3 -23.97 -30.59 15.43
N ILE A 4 -24.98 -29.77 15.74
CA ILE A 4 -25.07 -28.37 15.29
C ILE A 4 -24.00 -27.53 16.01
N LEU A 5 -23.81 -27.74 17.32
CA LEU A 5 -22.81 -27.04 18.13
C LEU A 5 -21.36 -27.37 17.72
N ASN A 6 -21.10 -28.60 17.28
CA ASN A 6 -19.79 -29.02 16.79
C ASN A 6 -19.47 -28.43 15.40
N THR A 7 -20.50 -28.31 14.55
CA THR A 7 -20.36 -27.74 13.20
C THR A 7 -20.09 -26.23 13.26
N THR A 8 -20.80 -25.50 14.12
CA THR A 8 -20.53 -24.06 14.33
C THR A 8 -19.16 -23.80 14.94
N GLY A 9 -18.71 -24.65 15.87
CA GLY A 9 -17.35 -24.58 16.43
C GLY A 9 -16.25 -24.77 15.38
N ARG A 10 -16.43 -25.71 14.45
CA ARG A 10 -15.53 -25.91 13.30
C ARG A 10 -15.49 -24.70 12.36
N PHE A 11 -16.64 -24.09 12.06
CA PHE A 11 -16.68 -22.87 11.25
C PHE A 11 -15.97 -21.68 11.92
N LEU A 12 -16.17 -21.49 13.22
CA LEU A 12 -15.46 -20.45 13.99
C LEU A 12 -13.95 -20.68 14.00
N LEU A 13 -13.50 -21.93 14.14
CA LEU A 13 -12.08 -22.29 14.09
C LEU A 13 -11.47 -21.94 12.72
N VAL A 14 -12.15 -22.28 11.61
CA VAL A 14 -11.68 -21.98 10.25
C VAL A 14 -11.60 -20.46 10.02
N LEU A 15 -12.59 -19.69 10.48
CA LEU A 15 -12.57 -18.23 10.42
C LEU A 15 -11.40 -17.63 11.21
N LEU A 16 -11.10 -18.18 12.39
CA LEU A 16 -9.99 -17.73 13.22
C LEU A 16 -8.63 -18.00 12.55
N LEU A 17 -8.44 -19.18 11.94
CA LEU A 17 -7.21 -19.52 11.23
C LEU A 17 -7.02 -18.68 9.96
N ALA A 18 -8.10 -18.35 9.24
CA ALA A 18 -8.03 -17.49 8.06
C ALA A 18 -7.58 -16.06 8.42
N GLY A 19 -8.08 -15.51 9.53
CA GLY A 19 -7.71 -14.17 10.01
C GLY A 19 -6.27 -14.05 10.54
N ALA A 20 -5.64 -15.17 10.95
CA ALA A 20 -4.26 -15.18 11.45
C ALA A 20 -3.19 -15.11 10.35
N SER A 21 -3.56 -15.30 9.08
CA SER A 21 -2.63 -15.30 7.94
C SER A 21 -1.99 -13.93 7.63
N GLY A 22 -2.51 -12.84 8.21
CA GLY A 22 -1.99 -11.48 8.02
C GLY A 22 -0.89 -11.04 8.99
N CYS A 23 -0.54 -11.85 10.00
CA CYS A 23 0.44 -11.48 11.04
C CYS A 23 1.87 -11.92 10.72
N ALA A 24 2.12 -12.49 9.54
CA ALA A 24 3.48 -12.77 9.09
C ALA A 24 4.11 -11.45 8.59
N SER A 25 5.26 -11.09 9.14
CA SER A 25 6.14 -10.09 8.52
C SER A 25 6.50 -10.63 7.13
N VAL A 26 5.87 -10.09 6.09
CA VAL A 26 6.18 -10.44 4.71
C VAL A 26 7.42 -9.64 4.33
N GLU A 27 8.59 -10.22 4.57
CA GLU A 27 9.80 -9.89 3.82
C GLU A 27 9.55 -10.29 2.36
N PRO A 28 9.31 -9.32 1.47
CA PRO A 28 10.44 -8.54 1.01
C PRO A 28 10.07 -7.06 0.89
N TRP A 29 10.33 -6.26 1.92
CA TRP A 29 10.32 -4.82 1.70
C TRP A 29 11.46 -4.47 0.73
N VAL A 30 11.11 -3.85 -0.39
CA VAL A 30 12.11 -3.22 -1.26
C VAL A 30 12.67 -2.03 -0.49
N LYS A 31 13.98 -2.02 -0.26
CA LYS A 31 14.60 -0.93 0.51
C LYS A 31 14.34 0.39 -0.23
N PRO A 32 14.15 1.53 0.44
CA PRO A 32 13.76 2.79 -0.20
C PRO A 32 14.61 3.20 -1.42
N TYR A 33 15.90 2.85 -1.42
CA TYR A 33 16.85 3.11 -2.50
C TYR A 33 16.85 2.06 -3.62
N GLU A 34 16.27 0.88 -3.40
CA GLU A 34 16.09 -0.16 -4.43
C GLU A 34 14.81 0.08 -5.25
N ARG A 35 13.89 0.92 -4.75
CA ARG A 35 12.62 1.27 -5.42
C ARG A 35 12.82 1.93 -6.78
N ASP A 36 13.86 2.76 -6.88
CA ASP A 36 14.23 3.45 -8.13
C ASP A 36 14.63 2.46 -9.24
N ARG A 37 15.23 1.32 -8.89
CA ARG A 37 15.60 0.27 -9.85
C ARG A 37 14.41 -0.56 -10.33
N LEU A 38 13.33 -0.59 -9.56
CA LEU A 38 12.11 -1.32 -9.91
C LEU A 38 11.14 -0.43 -10.72
N ALA A 39 11.23 0.88 -10.57
CA ALA A 39 10.39 1.84 -11.29
C ALA A 39 10.92 2.10 -12.71
N ASP A 40 10.49 1.29 -13.68
CA ASP A 40 10.69 1.56 -15.10
C ASP A 40 10.06 2.91 -15.50
N PRO A 41 10.73 3.75 -16.32
CA PRO A 41 10.17 4.99 -16.86
C PRO A 41 8.78 4.85 -17.51
N ILE A 42 8.40 3.68 -18.05
CA ILE A 42 7.05 3.45 -18.59
C ILE A 42 5.95 3.47 -17.51
N MET A 43 6.30 3.23 -16.25
CA MET A 43 5.37 3.23 -15.11
C MET A 43 5.17 4.62 -14.52
N LEU A 44 5.78 5.66 -15.10
CA LEU A 44 5.57 7.05 -14.70
C LEU A 44 4.14 7.48 -15.05
N LEU A 45 3.39 7.86 -14.02
CA LEU A 45 2.05 8.45 -14.18
C LEU A 45 2.10 9.85 -14.80
N ASN A 46 3.26 10.50 -14.72
CA ASN A 46 3.48 11.85 -15.23
C ASN A 46 4.73 11.88 -16.11
N ALA A 47 4.58 12.40 -17.34
CA ALA A 47 5.67 12.55 -18.29
C ALA A 47 6.65 13.67 -17.93
N ASP A 48 6.22 14.69 -17.16
CA ASP A 48 7.03 15.81 -16.70
C ASP A 48 6.99 15.93 -15.15
N PRO A 49 7.77 15.08 -14.45
CA PRO A 49 7.73 15.03 -12.99
C PRO A 49 8.26 16.30 -12.31
N VAL A 50 9.09 17.10 -13.01
CA VAL A 50 9.67 18.33 -12.47
C VAL A 50 8.61 19.43 -12.41
N SER A 51 7.88 19.65 -13.51
CA SER A 51 6.79 20.62 -13.54
C SER A 51 5.67 20.22 -12.59
N SER A 52 5.34 18.91 -12.50
CA SER A 52 4.28 18.46 -11.60
C SER A 52 4.66 18.67 -10.13
N ALA A 53 5.90 18.32 -9.73
CA ALA A 53 6.38 18.54 -8.37
C ALA A 53 6.36 20.03 -7.98
N TYR A 54 6.73 20.92 -8.91
CA TYR A 54 6.64 22.37 -8.69
C TYR A 54 5.20 22.83 -8.42
N MET A 55 4.25 22.39 -9.25
CA MET A 55 2.83 22.74 -9.07
C MET A 55 2.26 22.13 -7.78
N GLN A 56 2.62 20.89 -7.46
CA GLN A 56 2.28 20.23 -6.19
C GLN A 56 2.71 21.10 -5.00
N HIS A 57 3.96 21.56 -4.98
CA HIS A 57 4.48 22.41 -3.91
C HIS A 57 3.70 23.72 -3.74
N VAL A 58 3.22 24.30 -4.84
CA VAL A 58 2.35 25.48 -4.82
C VAL A 58 1.00 25.15 -4.18
N PHE A 59 0.38 24.02 -4.54
CA PHE A 59 -0.89 23.59 -3.95
C PHE A 59 -0.73 23.29 -2.46
N GLU A 60 0.31 22.53 -2.08
CA GLU A 60 0.61 22.23 -0.68
C GLU A 60 0.75 23.49 0.19
N SER A 61 1.40 24.53 -0.35
CA SER A 61 1.58 25.81 0.34
C SER A 61 0.28 26.61 0.44
N ARG A 62 -0.60 26.53 -0.56
CA ARG A 62 -1.86 27.27 -0.60
C ARG A 62 -2.96 26.60 0.20
N GLU A 63 -2.99 25.29 0.19
CA GLU A 63 -4.05 24.48 0.81
C GLU A 63 -3.69 24.07 2.24
N GLY A 64 -2.42 24.22 2.64
CA GLY A 64 -1.95 23.83 3.96
C GLY A 64 -1.99 22.32 4.20
N ALA A 65 -2.12 21.52 3.13
CA ALA A 65 -2.08 20.07 3.16
C ALA A 65 -0.76 19.59 2.52
N ARG A 66 -0.14 18.54 3.07
CA ARG A 66 1.10 17.95 2.53
C ARG A 66 1.04 16.43 2.56
N GLY A 67 1.66 15.79 1.57
CA GLY A 67 1.89 14.34 1.57
C GLY A 67 0.74 13.48 1.02
N GLY A 68 -0.26 14.06 0.36
CA GLY A 68 -1.32 13.29 -0.32
C GLY A 68 -0.96 12.84 -1.74
N GLU A 69 0.20 13.27 -2.23
CA GLU A 69 0.54 13.34 -3.66
C GLU A 69 1.21 12.05 -4.20
N GLY A 70 1.42 11.05 -3.33
CA GLY A 70 2.14 9.82 -3.64
C GLY A 70 3.65 9.87 -3.33
N ALA A 71 4.33 8.75 -3.51
CA ALA A 71 5.77 8.60 -3.27
C ALA A 71 6.55 8.58 -4.59
N ALA A 72 7.85 8.90 -4.54
CA ALA A 72 8.72 8.85 -5.72
C ALA A 72 8.80 7.42 -6.31
N GLY A 73 8.41 7.27 -7.57
CA GLY A 73 8.34 6.00 -8.31
C GLY A 73 6.99 5.79 -9.01
N GLY A 74 6.78 4.63 -9.64
CA GLY A 74 5.48 4.22 -10.19
C GLY A 74 4.57 3.61 -9.12
N GLY A 75 3.25 3.86 -9.18
CA GLY A 75 2.24 3.29 -8.29
C GLY A 75 1.50 4.31 -7.42
N CYS A 76 0.59 3.85 -6.54
CA CYS A 76 -0.26 4.72 -5.72
C CYS A 76 0.44 5.38 -4.51
N GLY A 77 1.75 5.16 -4.33
CA GLY A 77 2.54 5.83 -3.31
C GLY A 77 2.17 5.53 -1.86
N CYS A 78 1.30 4.55 -1.60
CA CYS A 78 1.00 4.08 -0.24
C CYS A 78 2.29 3.50 0.38
N ASN A 79 2.72 4.07 1.50
CA ASN A 79 3.85 3.60 2.30
C ASN A 79 3.30 2.97 3.58
#